data_AF-A0A109LHE9-F1
#
_entry.id   AF-A0A109LHE9-F1
#
_cell.length_a   1.000
_cell.length_b   1.000
_cell.length_c   1.000
_cell.angle_alpha   90.00
_cell.angle_beta   90.00
_cell.angle_gamma   90.00
#
_symmetry.space_group_name_H-M   'P 1'
#
loop_
_entity.id
_entity.type
_entity.pdbx_description
1 polymer ?
#
loop_
_entity_poly.entity_id
_entity_poly.type
_entity_poly.pdbx_seq_one_letter_code
_entity_poly.pdbx_strand_id
1 'polypeptide(L)'
;MFGARGGYQFAGKLRHNFDLTDSEVELRRYLFGELFPQLKKARITHSWGGNLGMSRRFRPHMLCDHATGIALSGGYGGEGVGATNLGGRTLADLILGRDTPLTRQPWVIREGGLQALKAWDPEPCRWLGYNAIIRSFVHEDQVLANPNTPPWRRKLATGVAGFMEGFMH
;
A
#
# COMPACT_ATOMS: atom_id res chain seq x y z
N MET A 1 -2.44 -12.99 11.00
CA MET A 1 -1.35 -13.20 10.01
C MET A 1 -0.63 -11.88 9.83
N PHE A 2 0.71 -11.86 9.87
CA PHE A 2 1.48 -10.68 9.47
C PHE A 2 1.19 -10.35 8.00
N GLY A 3 1.07 -9.06 7.69
CA GLY A 3 0.98 -8.60 6.30
C GLY A 3 2.24 -8.98 5.53
N ALA A 4 2.08 -9.31 4.25
CA ALA A 4 3.20 -9.43 3.32
C ALA A 4 3.05 -8.37 2.23
N ARG A 5 4.07 -8.25 1.37
CA ARG A 5 4.02 -7.36 0.21
C ARG A 5 2.78 -7.66 -0.64
N GLY A 6 2.10 -6.60 -1.06
CA GLY A 6 0.96 -6.70 -1.98
C GLY A 6 1.41 -7.10 -3.38
N GLY A 7 0.43 -7.31 -4.25
CA GLY A 7 0.63 -7.46 -5.69
C GLY A 7 -0.19 -6.42 -6.46
N TYR A 8 0.13 -6.25 -7.74
CA TYR A 8 -0.61 -5.39 -8.65
C TYR A 8 -1.12 -6.19 -9.84
N GLN A 9 -2.43 -6.18 -10.05
CA GLN A 9 -3.03 -6.75 -11.26
C GLN A 9 -3.09 -5.68 -12.35
N PHE A 10 -2.77 -6.06 -13.58
CA PHE A 10 -2.77 -5.15 -14.73
C PHE A 10 -4.10 -4.37 -14.81
N ALA A 11 -4.01 -3.08 -15.14
CA ALA A 11 -5.14 -2.13 -15.15
C ALA A 11 -5.81 -1.90 -13.79
N GLY A 12 -5.18 -2.28 -12.68
CA GLY A 12 -5.73 -2.10 -11.33
C GLY A 12 -6.94 -2.98 -11.07
N LYS A 13 -7.02 -4.14 -11.74
CA LYS A 13 -8.10 -5.10 -11.54
C LYS A 13 -8.13 -5.54 -10.07
N LEU A 14 -9.35 -5.65 -9.55
CA LEU A 14 -9.57 -6.12 -8.19
C LEU A 14 -9.37 -7.63 -8.14
N ARG A 15 -8.62 -8.08 -7.14
CA ARG A 15 -8.61 -9.50 -6.78
C ARG A 15 -9.96 -9.80 -6.11
N HIS A 16 -10.57 -10.94 -6.47
CA HIS A 16 -11.84 -11.38 -5.91
C HIS A 16 -11.70 -12.62 -5.02
N ASN A 17 -10.78 -13.52 -5.35
CA ASN A 17 -10.42 -14.65 -4.49
C ASN A 17 -9.25 -14.24 -3.60
N PHE A 18 -9.45 -14.16 -2.30
CA PHE A 18 -8.41 -13.79 -1.32
C PHE A 18 -7.82 -14.96 -0.55
N ASP A 19 -8.16 -16.20 -0.93
CA ASP A 19 -7.53 -17.38 -0.38
C ASP A 19 -6.03 -17.34 -0.68
N LEU A 20 -5.25 -17.51 0.39
CA LEU A 20 -3.80 -17.57 0.30
C LEU A 20 -3.40 -18.98 -0.10
N THR A 21 -2.43 -19.09 -1.00
CA THR A 21 -1.84 -20.39 -1.33
C THR A 21 -1.05 -20.94 -0.16
N ASP A 22 -0.80 -22.25 -0.14
CA ASP A 22 0.02 -22.88 0.90
C ASP A 22 1.41 -22.24 0.99
N SER A 23 2.01 -21.91 -0.16
CA SER A 23 3.30 -21.20 -0.21
C SER A 23 3.25 -19.80 0.40
N GLU A 24 2.16 -19.06 0.20
CA GLU A 24 1.96 -17.75 0.81
C GLU A 24 1.78 -17.84 2.33
N VAL A 25 1.09 -18.87 2.82
CA VAL A 25 0.92 -19.15 4.25
C VAL A 25 2.25 -19.55 4.89
N GLU A 26 2.99 -20.46 4.27
CA GLU A 26 4.26 -20.96 4.80
C GLU A 26 5.37 -19.89 4.80
N LEU A 27 5.41 -19.00 3.81
CA LEU A 27 6.30 -17.84 3.85
C LEU A 27 6.02 -16.96 5.08
N ARG A 28 4.75 -16.70 5.39
CA ARG A 28 4.35 -15.91 6.57
C ARG A 28 4.67 -16.65 7.88
N ARG A 29 4.50 -17.98 7.91
CA ARG A 29 4.91 -18.81 9.04
C ARG A 29 6.41 -18.70 9.30
N TYR A 30 7.23 -18.79 8.24
CA TYR A 30 8.67 -18.63 8.33
C TYR A 30 9.05 -17.27 8.91
N LEU A 31 8.58 -16.17 8.30
CA LEU A 31 8.89 -14.81 8.76
C LEU A 31 8.45 -14.57 10.21
N PHE A 32 7.25 -15.04 10.57
CA PHE A 32 6.73 -14.96 11.93
C PHE A 32 7.57 -15.75 12.93
N GLY A 33 8.00 -16.95 12.56
CA GLY A 33 8.86 -17.79 13.40
C GLY A 33 10.24 -17.18 13.61
N GLU A 34 10.79 -16.49 12.62
CA GLU A 34 12.07 -15.80 12.75
C GLU A 34 11.98 -14.56 13.65
N LEU A 35 10.87 -13.83 13.61
CA LEU A 35 10.63 -12.67 14.50
C LEU A 35 10.22 -13.07 15.92
N PHE A 36 9.44 -14.14 16.05
CA PHE A 36 8.89 -14.61 17.32
C PHE A 36 9.12 -16.13 17.49
N PRO A 37 10.33 -16.55 17.89
CA PRO A 37 10.72 -17.96 17.95
C PRO A 37 9.77 -18.84 18.78
N GLN A 38 9.19 -18.29 19.85
CA GLN A 38 8.23 -18.97 20.72
C GLN A 38 6.92 -19.36 20.00
N LEU A 39 6.64 -18.77 18.83
CA LEU A 39 5.43 -19.01 18.06
C LEU A 39 5.65 -19.93 16.84
N LYS A 40 6.87 -20.48 16.64
CA LYS A 40 7.22 -21.35 15.51
C LYS A 40 6.27 -22.55 15.32
N LYS A 41 5.76 -23.12 16.42
CA LYS A 41 4.85 -24.27 16.41
C LYS A 41 3.37 -23.90 16.56
N ALA A 42 3.04 -22.60 16.58
CA ALA A 42 1.65 -22.17 16.74
C ALA A 42 0.80 -22.60 15.53
N ARG A 43 -0.40 -23.09 15.81
CA ARG A 43 -1.38 -23.43 14.76
C ARG A 43 -1.92 -22.16 14.13
N ILE A 44 -1.78 -22.04 12.81
CA ILE A 44 -2.47 -21.00 12.03
C ILE A 44 -3.89 -21.51 11.77
N THR A 45 -4.88 -20.80 12.28
CA THR A 45 -6.30 -21.20 12.14
C THR A 45 -6.99 -20.50 10.98
N HIS A 46 -6.55 -19.28 10.64
CA HIS A 46 -7.18 -18.45 9.62
C HIS A 46 -6.13 -17.67 8.83
N SER A 47 -6.46 -17.40 7.58
CA SER A 47 -5.72 -16.58 6.66
C SER A 47 -6.70 -15.61 5.97
N TRP A 48 -6.24 -14.41 5.63
CA TRP A 48 -7.08 -13.42 4.97
C TRP A 48 -6.25 -12.53 4.06
N GLY A 49 -6.89 -12.03 3.01
CA GLY A 49 -6.35 -11.04 2.09
C GLY A 49 -7.40 -9.99 1.74
N GLY A 50 -6.98 -8.95 1.04
CA GLY A 50 -7.88 -7.88 0.60
C GLY A 50 -7.22 -7.02 -0.47
N ASN A 51 -8.04 -6.22 -1.15
CA ASN A 51 -7.54 -5.17 -2.04
C ASN A 51 -7.13 -3.95 -1.21
N LEU A 52 -6.06 -3.28 -1.66
CA LEU A 52 -5.55 -2.06 -1.04
C LEU A 52 -5.73 -0.87 -1.98
N GLY A 53 -6.36 0.19 -1.47
CA GLY A 53 -6.49 1.46 -2.19
C GLY A 53 -5.26 2.35 -1.98
N MET A 54 -4.53 2.61 -3.07
CA MET A 54 -3.35 3.49 -3.06
C MET A 54 -3.63 4.76 -3.86
N SER A 55 -3.25 5.91 -3.31
CA SER A 55 -3.26 7.17 -4.06
C SER A 55 -1.95 7.38 -4.81
N ARG A 56 -2.00 8.09 -5.94
CA ARG A 56 -0.81 8.35 -6.76
C ARG A 56 0.31 9.07 -6.00
N ARG A 57 -0.05 9.96 -5.08
CA ARG A 57 0.91 10.74 -4.26
C ARG A 57 1.25 10.07 -2.93
N PHE A 58 0.80 8.83 -2.71
CA PHE A 58 1.02 8.08 -1.47
C PHE A 58 0.58 8.85 -0.20
N ARG A 59 -0.48 9.65 -0.32
CA ARG A 59 -1.04 10.46 0.77
C ARG A 59 -2.56 10.28 0.86
N PRO A 60 -3.12 10.20 2.08
CA PRO A 60 -4.56 10.24 2.27
C PRO A 60 -5.09 11.60 1.79
N HIS A 61 -6.32 11.60 1.29
CA HIS A 61 -6.99 12.82 0.85
C HIS A 61 -8.50 12.74 1.06
N MET A 62 -9.07 13.90 1.36
CA MET A 62 -10.49 14.10 1.59
C MET A 62 -10.95 15.26 0.70
N LEU A 63 -12.08 15.07 0.00
CA LEU A 63 -12.68 16.11 -0.82
C LEU A 63 -14.19 15.93 -0.88
N CYS A 64 -14.91 17.03 -1.07
CA CYS A 64 -16.34 17.03 -1.40
C CYS A 64 -16.53 17.89 -2.64
N ASP A 65 -16.86 17.24 -3.75
CA ASP A 65 -17.15 17.89 -5.02
C ASP A 65 -18.66 18.14 -5.11
N HIS A 66 -19.08 19.34 -4.72
CA HIS A 66 -20.49 19.74 -4.73
C HIS A 66 -21.09 19.84 -6.13
N ALA A 67 -20.27 20.02 -7.19
CA ALA A 67 -20.76 20.08 -8.56
C ALA A 67 -21.19 18.70 -9.06
N THR A 68 -20.48 17.64 -8.64
CA THR A 68 -20.80 16.25 -8.99
C THR A 68 -21.61 15.51 -7.93
N GLY A 69 -21.70 16.06 -6.71
CA GLY A 69 -22.33 15.41 -5.56
C GLY A 69 -21.50 14.26 -4.98
N ILE A 70 -20.20 14.20 -5.28
CA ILE A 70 -19.31 13.12 -4.86
C ILE A 70 -18.40 13.58 -3.73
N ALA A 71 -18.42 12.84 -2.63
CA ALA A 71 -17.49 13.01 -1.53
C ALA A 71 -16.54 11.80 -1.46
N LEU A 72 -15.25 12.06 -1.31
CA LEU A 72 -14.21 11.02 -1.28
C LEU A 72 -13.32 11.17 -0.06
N SER A 73 -13.00 10.02 0.55
CA SER A 73 -12.08 9.89 1.66
C SER A 73 -11.28 8.61 1.46
N GLY A 74 -10.00 8.71 1.09
CA GLY A 74 -9.25 7.54 0.66
C GLY A 74 -7.76 7.79 0.49
N GLY A 75 -7.08 6.81 -0.13
CA GLY A 75 -5.63 6.86 -0.33
C GLY A 75 -4.82 6.58 0.94
N TYR A 76 -5.38 5.81 1.87
CA TYR A 76 -4.78 5.58 3.20
C TYR A 76 -3.51 4.74 3.22
N GLY A 77 -3.10 4.12 2.11
CA GLY A 77 -1.78 3.50 2.03
C GLY A 77 -1.58 2.24 2.88
N GLY A 78 -2.64 1.68 3.47
CA GLY A 78 -2.56 0.55 4.41
C GLY A 78 -2.88 0.96 5.86
N GLU A 79 -2.86 2.25 6.16
CA GLU A 79 -3.07 2.82 7.49
C GLU A 79 -4.54 3.27 7.72
N GLY A 80 -5.47 2.64 7.00
CA GLY A 80 -6.86 3.10 6.92
C GLY A 80 -7.68 2.91 8.19
N VAL A 81 -7.39 1.87 9.00
CA VAL A 81 -8.22 1.56 10.18
C VAL A 81 -8.30 2.73 11.15
N GLY A 82 -7.16 3.36 11.47
CA GLY A 82 -7.14 4.55 12.32
C GLY A 82 -7.56 5.82 11.56
N ALA A 83 -7.00 6.02 10.35
CA ALA A 83 -7.18 7.26 9.60
C ALA A 83 -8.62 7.51 9.14
N THR A 84 -9.41 6.46 8.92
CA THR A 84 -10.81 6.57 8.45
C THR A 84 -11.73 7.25 9.44
N ASN A 85 -11.47 7.18 10.76
CA ASN A 85 -12.26 7.92 11.75
C ASN A 85 -12.14 9.44 11.54
N LEU A 86 -10.90 9.92 11.44
CA LEU A 86 -10.61 11.33 11.16
C LEU A 86 -11.13 11.73 9.78
N GLY A 87 -10.95 10.87 8.79
CA GLY A 87 -11.44 11.07 7.42
C GLY A 87 -12.95 11.20 7.34
N GLY A 88 -13.71 10.33 8.01
CA GLY A 88 -15.16 10.37 8.04
C GLY A 88 -15.71 11.64 8.68
N ARG A 89 -15.12 12.09 9.80
CA ARG A 89 -15.50 13.35 10.45
C ARG A 89 -15.20 14.56 9.58
N THR A 90 -14.03 14.56 8.95
CA THR A 90 -13.65 15.61 7.99
C THR A 90 -14.61 15.65 6.81
N LEU A 91 -14.98 14.48 6.27
CA LEU A 91 -15.91 14.37 5.15
C LEU A 91 -17.32 14.84 5.52
N ALA A 92 -17.79 14.54 6.73
CA ALA A 92 -19.07 15.02 7.22
C ALA A 92 -19.12 16.55 7.29
N ASP A 93 -18.07 17.19 7.82
CA ASP A 93 -17.99 18.66 7.85
C ASP A 93 -17.90 19.26 6.44
N LEU A 94 -17.17 18.62 5.52
CA LEU A 94 -17.11 19.04 4.11
C LEU A 94 -18.48 18.97 3.43
N ILE A 95 -19.20 17.85 3.59
CA ILE A 95 -20.55 17.67 3.03
C ILE A 95 -21.51 18.73 3.57
N LEU A 96 -21.40 19.07 4.86
CA LEU A 96 -22.26 20.06 5.52
C LEU A 96 -21.80 21.51 5.28
N GLY A 97 -20.73 21.74 4.51
CA GLY A 97 -20.19 23.08 4.25
C GLY A 97 -19.65 23.79 5.48
N ARG A 98 -19.20 23.04 6.49
CA ARG A 98 -18.70 23.60 7.76
C ARG A 98 -17.21 23.93 7.67
N ASP A 99 -16.86 25.14 8.11
CA ASP A 99 -15.47 25.55 8.25
C ASP A 99 -14.96 25.21 9.66
N THR A 100 -14.19 24.12 9.77
CA THR A 100 -13.70 23.58 11.05
C THR A 100 -12.21 23.30 10.97
N PRO A 101 -11.51 23.08 12.09
CA PRO A 101 -10.11 22.67 12.06
C PRO A 101 -9.86 21.39 11.25
N LEU A 102 -10.87 20.52 11.10
CA LEU A 102 -10.75 19.29 10.30
C LEU A 102 -10.73 19.59 8.81
N THR A 103 -11.52 20.55 8.33
CA THR A 103 -11.61 20.91 6.91
C THR A 103 -10.46 21.80 6.42
N ARG A 104 -9.63 22.30 7.35
CA ARG A 104 -8.43 23.13 7.07
C ARG A 104 -7.11 22.34 6.99
N GLN A 105 -7.17 21.02 7.15
CA GLN A 105 -5.99 20.16 7.19
C GLN A 105 -5.35 19.97 5.80
N PRO A 106 -4.04 19.70 5.71
CA PRO A 106 -3.31 19.66 4.43
C PRO A 106 -3.70 18.48 3.51
N TRP A 107 -4.37 17.45 4.03
CA TRP A 107 -4.92 16.35 3.24
C TRP A 107 -6.31 16.66 2.67
N VAL A 108 -6.88 17.82 2.97
CA VAL A 108 -8.17 18.25 2.43
C VAL A 108 -7.95 19.00 1.11
N ILE A 109 -8.54 18.47 0.04
CA ILE A 109 -8.56 19.13 -1.27
C ILE A 109 -9.81 19.99 -1.33
N ARG A 110 -9.62 21.32 -1.27
CA ARG A 110 -10.72 22.30 -1.24
C ARG A 110 -11.15 22.79 -2.61
N GLU A 111 -10.28 22.67 -3.60
CA GLU A 111 -10.48 23.21 -4.95
C GLU A 111 -10.19 22.14 -6.01
N GLY A 112 -10.80 22.29 -7.19
CA GLY A 112 -10.58 21.41 -8.32
C GLY A 112 -11.29 20.06 -8.25
N GLY A 113 -12.10 19.80 -7.21
CA GLY A 113 -12.98 18.63 -7.11
C GLY A 113 -12.25 17.30 -7.33
N LEU A 114 -12.91 16.36 -8.00
CA LEU A 114 -12.29 15.09 -8.39
C LEU A 114 -11.14 15.26 -9.39
N GLN A 115 -11.14 16.34 -10.18
CA GLN A 115 -10.12 16.61 -11.21
C GLN A 115 -8.77 17.01 -10.60
N ALA A 116 -8.75 17.46 -9.34
CA ALA A 116 -7.52 17.70 -8.59
C ALA A 116 -6.74 16.39 -8.32
N LEU A 117 -7.38 15.23 -8.41
CA LEU A 117 -6.72 13.94 -8.26
C LEU A 117 -5.97 13.58 -9.54
N LYS A 118 -4.64 13.47 -9.42
CA LYS A 118 -3.78 13.08 -10.55
C LYS A 118 -4.03 11.60 -10.89
N ALA A 119 -4.45 11.34 -12.12
CA ALA A 119 -4.59 9.99 -12.66
C ALA A 119 -3.26 9.24 -12.60
N TRP A 120 -3.29 7.92 -12.43
CA TRP A 120 -2.09 7.09 -12.51
C TRP A 120 -1.48 7.07 -13.92
N ASP A 121 -0.20 6.72 -14.02
CA ASP A 121 0.47 6.56 -15.32
C ASP A 121 -0.22 5.47 -16.16
N PRO A 122 -0.25 5.63 -17.50
CA PRO A 122 -0.97 4.72 -18.38
C PRO A 122 -0.37 3.31 -18.35
N GLU A 123 -1.17 2.31 -18.70
CA GLU A 123 -0.66 0.95 -18.92
C GLU A 123 0.07 0.84 -20.26
N PRO A 124 1.16 0.05 -20.38
CA PRO A 124 1.67 -0.90 -19.38
C PRO A 124 2.71 -0.31 -18.41
N CYS A 125 3.02 1.00 -18.48
CA CYS A 125 4.10 1.60 -17.69
C CYS A 125 3.89 1.42 -16.18
N ARG A 126 2.65 1.61 -15.69
CA ARG A 126 2.30 1.38 -14.29
C ARG A 126 2.54 -0.07 -13.85
N TRP A 127 2.05 -1.04 -14.62
CA TRP A 127 2.27 -2.46 -14.32
C TRP A 127 3.76 -2.82 -14.34
N LEU A 128 4.51 -2.37 -15.34
CA LEU A 128 5.95 -2.62 -15.43
C LEU A 128 6.72 -2.02 -14.26
N GLY A 129 6.44 -0.76 -13.93
CA GLY A 129 7.07 -0.06 -12.81
C GLY A 129 6.84 -0.77 -11.48
N TYR A 130 5.59 -1.11 -11.17
CA TYR A 130 5.25 -1.84 -9.94
C TYR A 130 5.98 -3.18 -9.85
N ASN A 131 5.92 -3.98 -10.93
CA ASN A 131 6.54 -5.30 -10.92
C ASN A 131 8.08 -5.22 -10.85
N ALA A 132 8.69 -4.21 -11.46
CA ALA A 132 10.12 -3.99 -11.36
C ALA A 132 10.54 -3.68 -9.91
N ILE A 133 9.80 -2.80 -9.23
CA ILE A 133 10.04 -2.45 -7.81
C ILE A 133 9.86 -3.68 -6.90
N ILE A 134 8.77 -4.42 -7.05
CA ILE A 134 8.54 -5.61 -6.21
C ILE A 134 9.61 -6.67 -6.47
N ARG A 135 10.03 -6.88 -7.72
CA ARG A 135 11.09 -7.85 -8.03
C ARG A 135 12.45 -7.42 -7.48
N SER A 136 12.78 -6.13 -7.46
CA SER A 136 14.02 -5.67 -6.84
C SER A 136 14.04 -5.94 -5.34
N PHE A 137 12.94 -5.68 -4.63
CA PHE A 137 12.84 -5.97 -3.20
C PHE A 137 12.86 -7.47 -2.88
N VAL A 138 12.18 -8.30 -3.68
CA VAL A 138 12.23 -9.76 -3.51
C VAL A 138 13.65 -10.27 -3.76
N HIS A 139 14.35 -9.73 -4.76
CA HIS A 139 15.73 -10.09 -5.05
C HIS A 139 16.67 -9.68 -3.90
N GLU A 140 16.50 -8.47 -3.36
CA GLU A 140 17.25 -8.00 -2.20
C GLU A 140 17.06 -8.92 -0.99
N ASP A 141 15.81 -9.24 -0.62
CA ASP A 141 15.53 -10.15 0.50
C ASP A 141 16.22 -11.51 0.31
N GLN A 142 16.15 -12.10 -0.89
CA GLN A 142 16.79 -13.39 -1.19
C GLN A 142 18.32 -13.32 -1.06
N VAL A 143 18.92 -12.24 -1.56
CA VAL A 143 20.36 -11.99 -1.49
C VAL A 143 20.82 -11.80 -0.05
N LEU A 144 20.06 -11.06 0.76
CA LEU A 144 20.39 -10.75 2.14
C LEU A 144 20.14 -11.93 3.08
N ALA A 145 19.11 -12.74 2.82
CA ALA A 145 18.75 -13.91 3.62
C ALA A 145 19.80 -15.04 3.54
N ASN A 146 20.55 -15.16 2.45
CA ASN A 146 21.62 -16.16 2.34
C ASN A 146 22.91 -15.62 3.00
N PRO A 147 23.39 -16.21 4.13
CA PRO A 147 24.60 -15.75 4.83
C PRO A 147 25.85 -15.77 3.96
N ASN A 148 25.93 -16.72 3.01
CA ASN A 148 27.09 -16.94 2.15
C ASN A 148 27.17 -15.96 0.97
N THR A 149 26.19 -15.07 0.79
CA THR A 149 26.21 -14.13 -0.33
C THR A 149 27.37 -13.14 -0.19
N PRO A 150 28.25 -13.01 -1.22
CA PRO A 150 29.37 -12.10 -1.19
C PRO A 150 28.96 -10.63 -0.92
N PRO A 151 29.75 -9.85 -0.16
CA PRO A 151 29.40 -8.47 0.20
C PRO A 151 29.08 -7.56 -1.00
N TRP A 152 29.76 -7.74 -2.14
CA TRP A 152 29.52 -6.94 -3.34
C TRP A 152 28.13 -7.18 -3.95
N ARG A 153 27.63 -8.42 -3.90
CA ARG A 153 26.28 -8.76 -4.39
C ARG A 153 25.21 -8.15 -3.49
N ARG A 154 25.43 -8.17 -2.18
CA ARG A 154 24.56 -7.51 -1.20
C ARG A 154 24.49 -6.01 -1.47
N LYS A 155 25.64 -5.35 -1.64
CA LYS A 155 25.71 -3.91 -1.94
C LYS A 155 25.01 -3.55 -3.24
N LEU A 156 25.15 -4.38 -4.29
CA LEU A 156 24.47 -4.18 -5.56
C LEU A 156 22.95 -4.31 -5.40
N ALA A 157 22.48 -5.38 -4.75
CA ALA A 157 21.05 -5.61 -4.56
C ALA A 157 20.39 -4.48 -3.77
N THR A 158 21.01 -4.02 -2.67
CA THR A 158 20.54 -2.87 -1.90
C THR A 158 20.60 -1.56 -2.69
N GLY A 159 21.62 -1.35 -3.52
CA GLY A 159 21.69 -0.18 -4.39
C GLY A 159 20.56 -0.14 -5.42
N VAL A 160 20.23 -1.27 -6.03
CA VAL A 160 19.11 -1.39 -6.96
C VAL A 160 17.78 -1.18 -6.23
N ALA A 161 17.59 -1.79 -5.06
CA ALA A 161 16.39 -1.60 -4.26
C ALA A 161 16.18 -0.14 -3.86
N GLY A 162 17.22 0.54 -3.36
CA GLY A 162 17.14 1.96 -3.00
C GLY A 162 16.88 2.89 -4.19
N PHE A 163 17.48 2.59 -5.36
CA PHE A 163 17.16 3.32 -6.59
C PHE A 163 15.68 3.15 -6.98
N MET A 164 15.14 1.93 -6.86
CA MET A 164 13.75 1.62 -7.17
C MET A 164 12.77 2.23 -6.15
N GLU A 165 13.14 2.28 -4.88
CA GLU A 165 12.38 2.97 -3.81
C GLU A 165 12.24 4.47 -4.09
N GLY A 166 13.26 5.10 -4.70
CA GLY A 166 13.21 6.50 -5.12
C GLY A 166 12.06 6.84 -6.07
N PHE A 167 11.51 5.87 -6.81
CA PHE A 167 10.34 6.08 -7.66
C PHE A 167 8.99 6.03 -6.90
N MET A 168 9.01 5.71 -5.61
CA MET A 168 7.81 5.65 -4.77
C MET A 168 7.51 6.98 -4.04
N HIS A 169 8.42 7.96 -4.10
CA HIS A 169 8.30 9.29 -3.49
C HIS A 169 7.96 10.38 -4.51
#